data_AF-G2RHR8-F1
#
_entry.id   AF-G2RHR8-F1
#
_cell.length_a   1.000
_cell.length_b   1.000
_cell.length_c   1.000
_cell.angle_alpha   90.00
_cell.angle_beta   90.00
_cell.angle_gamma   90.00
#
_symmetry.space_group_name_H-M   'P 1'
#
loop_
_entity.id
_entity.type
_entity.pdbx_description
1 polymer ?
#
loop_
_entity_poly.entity_id
_entity_poly.type
_entity_poly.pdbx_seq_one_letter_code
_entity_poly.pdbx_strand_id
1 'polypeptide(L)'
;MGNSSSRITAQDQAILDLKTQRDKLQRYQRRITHLTDRETEAARQLLARGDRARALLALRRKKYQESLLAKTDAQLAQLEQLTASVEFALIQKDVLFGLRQGTQVLREIQAEMGGIENVEKLMGETAEAIAYQREVSEILGGRMSAQDEEEVEDELAALQAEVAGTAGPQSLPSVPDTQLPAQEVAEEGAPEPAERQAQRERQAMLAS
;
A
#
# COMPACT_ATOMS: atom_id res chain seq x y z
N MET A 1 37.09 17.89 -0.28
CA MET A 1 37.58 16.60 0.26
C MET A 1 36.46 15.58 0.05
N GLY A 2 36.59 14.42 -0.56
CA GLY A 2 37.66 13.73 -1.25
C GLY A 2 36.95 12.76 -2.19
N ASN A 3 37.53 12.57 -3.37
CA ASN A 3 37.03 11.75 -4.45
C ASN A 3 37.00 10.28 -4.01
N SER A 4 35.89 9.81 -3.44
CA SER A 4 35.70 8.37 -3.19
C SER A 4 35.33 7.72 -4.52
N SER A 5 36.36 7.43 -5.32
CA SER A 5 36.26 6.48 -6.43
C SER A 5 35.43 5.29 -5.97
N SER A 6 34.29 5.08 -6.62
CA SER A 6 33.35 3.98 -6.40
C SER A 6 34.12 2.67 -6.27
N ARG A 7 34.39 2.21 -5.04
CA ARG A 7 34.99 0.91 -4.82
C ARG A 7 33.91 -0.09 -5.16
N ILE A 8 34.06 -0.71 -6.33
CA ILE A 8 33.26 -1.86 -6.75
C ILE A 8 33.31 -2.85 -5.59
N THR A 9 32.15 -3.11 -4.99
CA THR A 9 32.05 -4.05 -3.89
C THR A 9 32.04 -5.47 -4.44
N ALA A 10 32.36 -6.46 -3.60
CA ALA A 10 32.22 -7.87 -3.99
C ALA A 10 30.78 -8.22 -4.42
N GLN A 11 29.80 -7.46 -3.91
CA GLN A 11 28.38 -7.58 -4.26
C GLN A 11 28.13 -7.09 -5.69
N ASP A 12 28.68 -5.93 -6.05
CA ASP A 12 28.56 -5.37 -7.41
C ASP A 12 29.21 -6.30 -8.44
N GLN A 13 30.35 -6.92 -8.10
CA GLN A 13 31.02 -7.88 -8.95
C GLN A 13 30.17 -9.16 -9.14
N ALA A 14 29.56 -9.68 -8.09
CA ALA A 14 28.66 -10.83 -8.19
C ALA A 14 27.41 -10.53 -9.03
N ILE A 15 26.83 -9.34 -8.91
CA ILE A 15 25.68 -8.90 -9.73
C ILE A 15 26.08 -8.77 -11.19
N LEU A 16 27.27 -8.21 -11.46
CA LEU A 16 27.81 -8.12 -12.82
C LEU A 16 28.02 -9.51 -13.44
N ASP A 17 28.55 -10.46 -12.66
CA ASP A 17 28.78 -11.83 -13.13
C ASP A 17 27.45 -12.53 -13.46
N LEU A 18 26.42 -12.38 -12.63
CA LEU A 18 25.07 -12.89 -12.90
C LEU A 18 24.48 -12.29 -14.18
N LYS A 19 24.55 -10.97 -14.35
CA LYS A 19 24.06 -10.28 -15.56
C LYS A 19 24.84 -10.72 -16.80
N THR A 20 26.16 -10.89 -16.68
CA THR A 20 27.02 -11.38 -17.76
C THR A 20 26.66 -12.81 -18.15
N GLN A 21 26.36 -13.68 -17.18
CA GLN A 21 25.92 -15.06 -17.43
C GLN A 21 24.57 -15.09 -18.14
N ARG A 22 23.60 -14.28 -17.71
CA ARG A 22 22.30 -14.12 -18.39
C ARG A 22 22.49 -13.71 -19.85
N ASP A 23 23.32 -12.70 -20.12
CA ASP A 23 23.57 -12.21 -21.49
C ASP A 23 24.30 -13.25 -22.37
N LYS A 24 25.14 -14.10 -21.76
CA LYS A 24 25.76 -15.24 -22.45
C LYS A 24 24.72 -16.30 -22.82
N LEU A 25 23.81 -16.63 -21.90
CA LEU A 25 22.72 -17.58 -22.16
C LEU A 25 21.74 -17.07 -23.22
N GLN A 26 21.39 -15.78 -23.20
CA GLN A 26 20.58 -15.17 -24.26
C GLN A 26 21.25 -15.27 -25.64
N ARG A 27 22.57 -15.03 -25.71
CA ARG A 27 23.32 -15.21 -26.97
C ARG A 27 23.34 -16.67 -27.42
N TYR A 28 23.48 -17.60 -26.48
CA TYR A 28 23.44 -19.04 -26.77
C TYR A 28 22.07 -19.49 -27.26
N GLN A 29 20.99 -19.02 -26.62
CA GLN A 29 19.60 -19.25 -27.02
C GLN A 29 19.39 -18.82 -28.47
N ARG A 30 19.70 -17.56 -28.83
CA ARG A 30 19.58 -17.05 -30.20
C ARG A 30 20.35 -17.89 -31.21
N ARG A 31 21.55 -18.36 -30.84
CA ARG A 31 22.38 -19.23 -31.69
C ARG A 31 21.72 -20.60 -31.92
N ILE A 32 21.17 -21.22 -30.88
CA ILE A 32 20.46 -22.49 -31.01
C ILE A 32 19.18 -22.34 -31.82
N THR A 33 18.41 -21.27 -31.62
CA THR A 33 17.20 -21.00 -32.42
C THR A 33 17.54 -20.97 -33.90
N HIS A 34 18.57 -20.21 -34.28
CA HIS A 34 18.99 -20.14 -35.67
C HIS A 34 19.49 -21.48 -36.23
N LEU A 35 20.19 -22.30 -35.42
CA LEU A 35 20.59 -23.64 -35.82
C LEU A 35 19.37 -24.57 -36.02
N THR A 36 18.38 -24.48 -35.14
CA THR A 36 17.14 -25.26 -35.20
C THR A 36 16.35 -24.93 -36.46
N ASP A 37 16.27 -23.64 -36.84
CA ASP A 37 15.63 -23.20 -38.08
C ASP A 37 16.33 -23.79 -39.31
N ARG A 38 17.67 -23.73 -39.34
CA ARG A 38 18.47 -24.32 -40.42
C ARG A 38 18.32 -25.83 -40.52
N GLU A 39 18.26 -26.54 -39.40
CA GLU A 39 17.99 -27.99 -39.41
C GLU A 39 16.58 -28.32 -39.89
N THR A 40 15.61 -27.44 -39.63
CA THR A 40 14.23 -27.57 -40.13
C THR A 40 14.19 -27.41 -41.65
N GLU A 41 14.89 -26.42 -42.19
CA GLU A 41 15.04 -26.23 -43.64
C GLU A 41 15.78 -27.39 -44.30
N ALA A 42 16.89 -27.85 -43.70
CA ALA A 42 17.65 -28.99 -44.20
C ALA A 42 16.79 -30.28 -44.21
N ALA A 43 15.99 -30.51 -43.16
CA ALA A 43 15.06 -31.64 -43.13
C ALA A 43 14.01 -31.54 -44.25
N ARG A 44 13.44 -30.34 -44.51
CA ARG A 44 12.50 -30.13 -45.63
C ARG A 44 13.14 -30.42 -46.98
N GLN A 45 14.37 -29.95 -47.21
CA GLN A 45 15.10 -30.19 -48.46
C GLN A 45 15.42 -31.68 -48.68
N LEU A 46 15.83 -32.39 -47.62
CA LEU A 46 16.12 -33.83 -47.69
C LEU A 46 14.86 -34.66 -47.95
N LEU A 47 13.72 -34.27 -47.37
CA LEU A 47 12.43 -34.89 -47.66
C LEU A 47 12.00 -34.67 -49.12
N ALA A 48 12.21 -33.47 -49.66
CA ALA A 48 11.92 -33.18 -51.07
C ALA A 48 12.78 -34.01 -52.04
N ARG A 49 13.99 -34.38 -51.64
CA ARG A 49 14.90 -35.26 -52.40
C ARG A 49 14.63 -36.75 -52.22
N GLY A 50 13.70 -37.14 -51.34
CA GLY A 50 13.37 -38.54 -51.04
C GLY A 50 14.28 -39.23 -50.02
N ASP A 51 15.29 -38.53 -49.46
CA ASP A 51 16.29 -39.08 -48.53
C ASP A 51 15.76 -39.15 -47.09
N ARG A 52 14.83 -40.09 -46.83
CA ARG A 52 14.18 -40.25 -45.51
C ARG A 52 15.15 -40.49 -44.35
N ALA A 53 16.19 -41.30 -44.54
CA ALA A 53 17.13 -41.64 -43.48
C ALA A 53 17.90 -40.40 -42.96
N ARG A 54 18.32 -39.52 -43.88
CA ARG A 54 19.03 -38.27 -43.52
C ARG A 54 18.07 -37.23 -42.94
N ALA A 55 16.84 -37.17 -43.45
CA ALA A 55 15.80 -36.31 -42.86
C ALA A 55 15.48 -36.70 -41.41
N LEU A 56 15.37 -37.99 -41.10
CA LEU A 56 15.17 -38.48 -39.73
C LEU A 56 16.33 -38.10 -38.80
N LEU A 57 17.58 -38.17 -39.28
CA LEU A 57 18.74 -37.75 -38.49
C LEU A 57 18.70 -36.24 -38.19
N ALA A 58 18.36 -35.41 -39.17
CA ALA A 58 18.19 -33.96 -38.99
C ALA A 58 17.09 -33.64 -37.96
N LEU A 59 15.94 -34.34 -38.03
CA LEU A 59 14.85 -34.17 -37.06
C LEU A 59 15.24 -34.61 -35.64
N ARG A 60 16.06 -35.66 -35.49
CA ARG A 60 16.59 -36.07 -34.17
C ARG A 60 17.53 -35.02 -33.59
N ARG A 61 18.40 -34.42 -34.41
CA ARG A 61 19.28 -33.31 -33.99
C ARG A 61 18.48 -32.08 -33.58
N LYS A 62 17.42 -31.76 -34.35
CA LYS A 62 16.49 -30.66 -34.04
C LYS A 62 15.85 -30.86 -32.67
N LYS A 63 15.30 -32.05 -32.43
CA LYS A 63 14.66 -32.37 -31.14
C LYS A 63 15.62 -32.30 -29.96
N TYR A 64 16.87 -32.71 -30.16
CA TYR A 64 17.91 -32.55 -29.13
C TYR A 64 18.21 -31.07 -28.85
N GLN A 65 18.33 -30.23 -29.89
CA GLN A 65 18.53 -28.79 -29.75
C GLN A 65 17.35 -28.09 -29.08
N GLU A 66 16.11 -28.46 -29.40
CA GLU A 66 14.91 -27.98 -28.72
C GLU A 66 14.93 -28.33 -27.23
N SER A 67 15.36 -29.54 -26.87
CA SER A 67 15.49 -29.93 -25.47
C SER A 67 16.57 -29.14 -24.73
N LEU A 68 17.66 -28.78 -25.41
CA LEU A 68 18.70 -27.91 -24.86
C LEU A 68 18.22 -26.47 -24.72
N LEU A 69 17.44 -25.98 -25.69
CA LEU A 69 16.83 -24.65 -25.65
C LEU A 69 15.87 -24.54 -24.45
N ALA A 70 14.98 -25.52 -24.26
CA ALA A 70 14.08 -25.55 -23.11
C ALA A 70 14.81 -25.55 -21.76
N LYS A 71 15.92 -26.29 -21.64
CA LYS A 71 16.77 -26.25 -20.44
C LYS A 71 17.43 -24.89 -20.25
N THR A 72 17.88 -24.27 -21.33
CA THR A 72 18.51 -22.94 -21.32
C THR A 72 17.49 -21.87 -20.88
N ASP A 73 16.26 -21.95 -21.37
CA ASP A 73 15.17 -21.03 -20.99
C ASP A 73 14.82 -21.15 -19.51
N ALA A 74 14.75 -22.38 -18.99
CA ALA A 74 14.53 -22.61 -17.56
C ALA A 74 15.66 -22.01 -16.69
N GLN A 75 16.92 -22.19 -17.10
CA GLN A 75 18.08 -21.61 -16.41
C GLN A 75 18.10 -20.09 -16.49
N LEU A 76 17.70 -19.52 -17.63
CA LEU A 76 17.61 -18.08 -17.83
C LEU A 76 16.54 -17.47 -16.93
N ALA A 77 15.36 -18.08 -16.85
CA ALA A 77 14.30 -17.66 -15.92
C ALA A 77 14.77 -17.71 -14.45
N GLN A 78 15.49 -18.77 -14.07
CA GLN A 78 16.08 -18.87 -12.73
C GLN A 78 17.09 -17.74 -12.44
N LEU A 79 17.94 -17.39 -13.41
CA LEU A 79 18.90 -16.29 -13.26
C LEU A 79 18.21 -14.92 -13.17
N GLU A 80 17.14 -14.70 -13.94
CA GLU A 80 16.35 -13.48 -13.87
C GLU A 80 15.66 -13.33 -12.51
N GLN A 81 15.06 -14.41 -11.99
CA GLN A 81 14.49 -14.44 -10.66
C GLN A 81 15.55 -14.18 -9.57
N LEU A 82 16.73 -14.80 -9.69
CA LEU A 82 17.82 -14.59 -8.73
C LEU A 82 18.32 -13.14 -8.77
N THR A 83 18.47 -12.56 -9.97
CA THR A 83 18.89 -11.16 -10.13
C THR A 83 17.88 -10.21 -9.49
N ALA A 84 16.59 -10.40 -9.76
CA ALA A 84 15.52 -9.59 -9.15
C ALA A 84 15.50 -9.74 -7.61
N SER A 85 15.72 -10.95 -7.11
CA SER A 85 15.78 -11.21 -5.66
C SER A 85 16.96 -10.50 -5.00
N VAL A 86 18.13 -10.47 -5.66
CA VAL A 86 19.31 -9.75 -5.17
C VAL A 86 19.08 -8.24 -5.19
N GLU A 87 18.51 -7.70 -6.26
CA GLU A 87 18.17 -6.28 -6.37
C GLU A 87 17.17 -5.86 -5.28
N PHE A 88 16.16 -6.70 -5.00
CA PHE A 88 15.23 -6.47 -3.91
C PHE A 88 15.91 -6.54 -2.54
N ALA A 89 16.83 -7.48 -2.31
CA ALA A 89 17.58 -7.57 -1.06
C ALA A 89 18.47 -6.33 -0.81
N LEU A 90 19.01 -5.71 -1.87
CA LEU A 90 19.73 -4.43 -1.76
C LEU A 90 18.80 -3.32 -1.30
N ILE A 91 17.59 -3.21 -1.86
CA ILE A 91 16.59 -2.24 -1.42
C ILE A 91 16.20 -2.49 0.05
N GLN A 92 15.99 -3.75 0.44
CA GLN A 92 15.67 -4.10 1.82
C GLN A 92 16.77 -3.69 2.80
N LYS A 93 18.05 -3.83 2.43
CA LYS A 93 19.18 -3.35 3.23
C LYS A 93 19.10 -1.83 3.45
N ASP A 94 18.80 -1.07 2.40
CA ASP A 94 18.71 0.40 2.49
C ASP A 94 17.52 0.83 3.34
N VAL A 95 16.36 0.16 3.21
CA VAL A 95 15.19 0.38 4.09
C VAL A 95 15.54 0.09 5.55
N LEU A 96 16.24 -1.01 5.83
CA LEU A 96 16.68 -1.35 7.17
C LEU A 96 17.62 -0.29 7.76
N PHE A 97 18.53 0.26 6.94
CA PHE A 97 19.41 1.35 7.36
C PHE A 97 18.62 2.62 7.70
N GLY A 98 17.64 2.97 6.86
CA GLY A 98 16.72 4.09 7.10
C GLY A 98 15.90 3.91 8.39
N LEU A 99 15.36 2.71 8.63
CA LEU A 99 14.65 2.39 9.88
C LEU A 99 15.55 2.52 11.10
N ARG A 100 16.80 2.06 11.00
CA ARG A 100 17.78 2.19 12.09
C ARG A 100 18.08 3.65 12.40
N GLN A 101 18.27 4.48 11.37
CA GLN A 101 18.50 5.91 11.53
C GLN A 101 17.27 6.61 12.12
N GLY A 102 16.06 6.31 11.62
CA GLY A 102 14.81 6.85 12.16
C GLY A 102 14.60 6.46 13.63
N THR A 103 14.89 5.21 13.99
CA THR A 103 14.84 4.76 15.39
C THR A 103 15.83 5.50 16.27
N GLN A 104 17.04 5.80 15.75
CA GLN A 104 18.04 6.56 16.50
C GLN A 104 17.58 8.01 16.73
N VAL A 105 17.06 8.68 15.70
CA VAL A 105 16.49 10.03 15.83
C VAL A 105 15.31 10.04 16.81
N LEU A 106 14.42 9.05 16.75
CA LEU A 106 13.32 8.93 17.71
C LEU A 106 13.82 8.78 19.16
N ARG A 107 14.90 8.01 19.38
CA ARG A 107 15.51 7.90 20.72
C ARG A 107 16.13 9.20 21.19
N GLU A 108 16.76 9.96 20.31
CA GLU A 108 17.32 11.28 20.61
C GLU A 108 16.20 12.26 21.00
N ILE A 109 15.12 12.34 20.19
CA ILE A 109 13.93 13.15 20.51
C ILE A 109 13.33 12.72 21.85
N GLN A 110 13.19 11.41 22.09
CA GLN A 110 12.63 10.92 23.34
C GLN A 110 13.53 11.22 24.55
N ALA A 111 14.85 11.22 24.38
CA ALA A 111 15.77 11.67 25.42
C ALA A 111 15.67 13.18 25.68
N GLU A 112 15.54 14.00 24.63
CA GLU A 112 15.35 15.46 24.75
C GLU A 112 14.02 15.82 25.42
N MET A 113 12.95 15.07 25.15
CA MET A 113 11.65 15.22 25.83
C MET A 113 11.67 14.69 27.28
N GLY A 114 12.81 14.22 27.78
CA GLY A 114 13.00 13.77 29.16
C GLY A 114 12.60 12.31 29.42
N GLY A 115 12.44 11.51 28.36
CA GLY A 115 12.21 10.08 28.44
C GLY A 115 10.93 9.70 29.16
N ILE A 116 10.92 8.50 29.74
CA ILE A 116 9.79 8.00 30.53
C ILE A 116 9.67 8.79 31.85
N GLU A 117 10.80 9.19 32.44
CA GLU A 117 10.84 9.91 33.72
C GLU A 117 10.11 11.26 33.66
N ASN A 118 10.28 12.03 32.58
CA ASN A 118 9.59 13.30 32.44
C ASN A 118 8.09 13.11 32.14
N VAL A 119 7.72 12.05 31.43
CA VAL A 119 6.30 11.68 31.25
C VAL A 119 5.66 11.26 32.57
N GLU A 120 6.34 10.44 33.37
CA GLU A 120 5.90 10.04 34.71
C GLU A 120 5.78 11.25 35.66
N LYS A 121 6.75 12.16 35.61
CA LYS A 121 6.71 13.41 36.38
C LYS A 121 5.54 14.30 35.97
N LEU A 122 5.32 14.51 34.67
CA LEU A 122 4.18 15.27 34.17
C LEU A 122 2.85 14.65 34.59
N MET A 123 2.70 13.32 34.52
CA MET A 123 1.49 12.65 35.00
C MET A 123 1.29 12.82 36.51
N GLY A 124 2.37 12.76 37.29
CA GLY A 124 2.34 13.03 38.74
C GLY A 124 1.91 14.47 39.05
N GLU A 125 2.54 15.46 38.42
CA GLU A 125 2.20 16.88 38.58
C GLU A 125 0.75 17.17 38.15
N THR A 126 0.27 16.52 37.10
CA THR A 126 -1.12 16.68 36.64
C THR A 126 -2.11 16.05 37.63
N ALA A 127 -1.80 14.87 38.18
CA ALA A 127 -2.63 14.22 39.18
C ALA A 127 -2.69 15.03 40.49
N GLU A 128 -1.56 15.61 40.91
CA GLU A 128 -1.48 16.49 42.07
C GLU A 128 -2.26 17.80 41.84
N ALA A 129 -2.15 18.42 40.66
CA ALA A 129 -2.93 19.60 40.29
C ALA A 129 -4.45 19.33 40.30
N ILE A 130 -4.88 18.16 39.82
CA ILE A 130 -6.30 17.73 39.89
C ILE A 130 -6.74 17.53 41.34
N ALA A 131 -5.90 16.92 42.17
CA ALA A 131 -6.20 16.73 43.59
C ALA A 131 -6.32 18.08 44.32
N TYR A 132 -5.39 19.00 44.08
CA TYR A 132 -5.43 20.36 44.62
C TYR A 132 -6.67 21.12 44.15
N GLN A 133 -7.02 21.03 42.86
CA GLN A 133 -8.23 21.66 42.34
C GLN A 133 -9.50 21.09 43.02
N ARG A 134 -9.55 19.79 43.27
CA ARG A 134 -10.66 19.17 44.03
C ARG A 134 -10.70 19.64 45.48
N GLU A 135 -9.55 19.73 46.15
CA GLU A 135 -9.46 20.24 47.52
C GLU A 135 -9.90 21.71 47.59
N VAL A 136 -9.47 22.55 46.64
CA VAL A 136 -9.94 23.94 46.54
C VAL A 136 -11.44 24.00 46.29
N SER A 137 -11.98 23.17 45.38
CA SER A 137 -13.42 23.07 45.14
C SER A 137 -14.18 22.59 46.37
N GLU A 138 -13.63 21.66 47.16
CA GLU A 138 -14.23 21.17 48.40
C GLU A 138 -14.18 22.23 49.52
N ILE A 139 -13.10 23.00 49.63
CA ILE A 139 -12.98 24.12 50.57
C ILE A 139 -13.92 25.27 50.17
N LEU A 140 -14.07 25.54 48.87
CA LEU A 140 -15.04 26.55 48.39
C LEU A 140 -16.47 26.07 48.65
N GLY A 141 -16.80 24.84 48.28
CA GLY A 141 -18.14 24.26 48.50
C GLY A 141 -18.46 24.06 49.99
N GLY A 142 -17.47 23.75 50.82
CA GLY A 142 -17.64 23.56 52.26
C GLY A 142 -17.66 24.87 53.08
N ARG A 143 -17.39 26.02 52.47
CA ARG A 143 -17.46 27.35 53.12
C ARG A 143 -18.65 28.19 52.67
N MET A 144 -19.44 27.72 51.70
CA MET A 144 -20.73 28.33 51.38
C MET A 144 -21.74 27.92 52.44
N SER A 145 -22.40 28.89 53.08
CA SER A 145 -23.56 28.59 53.92
C SER A 145 -24.76 28.28 53.01
N ALA A 146 -25.77 27.58 53.53
CA ALA A 146 -27.02 27.32 52.77
C ALA A 146 -27.69 28.62 52.26
N GLN A 147 -27.41 29.75 52.92
CA GLN A 147 -27.92 31.06 52.54
C GLN A 147 -27.12 31.67 51.38
N ASP A 148 -25.80 31.43 51.32
CA ASP A 148 -24.95 31.83 50.19
C ASP A 148 -25.22 30.96 48.96
N GLU A 149 -25.60 29.69 49.15
CA GLU A 149 -26.07 28.81 48.06
C GLU A 149 -27.41 29.29 47.47
N GLU A 150 -28.36 29.69 48.32
CA GLU A 150 -29.65 30.26 47.89
C GLU A 150 -29.46 31.58 47.12
N GLU A 151 -28.58 32.48 47.59
CA GLU A 151 -28.24 33.73 46.88
C GLU A 151 -27.61 33.47 45.50
N VAL A 152 -26.71 32.48 45.40
CA VAL A 152 -26.09 32.10 44.11
C VAL A 152 -27.07 31.42 43.18
N GLU A 153 -28.00 30.59 43.69
CA GLU A 153 -29.07 30.00 42.90
C GLU A 153 -30.04 31.07 42.35
N ASP A 154 -30.37 32.08 43.17
CA ASP A 154 -31.19 33.22 42.77
C ASP A 154 -30.48 34.09 41.71
N GLU A 155 -29.18 34.38 41.87
CA GLU A 155 -28.39 35.08 40.85
C GLU A 155 -28.29 34.27 39.54
N LEU A 156 -28.13 32.95 39.63
CA LEU A 156 -28.13 32.06 38.47
C LEU A 156 -29.50 32.09 37.76
N ALA A 157 -30.60 32.05 38.53
CA ALA A 157 -31.95 32.15 37.99
C ALA A 157 -32.21 33.51 37.32
N ALA A 158 -31.69 34.61 37.89
CA ALA A 158 -31.76 35.94 37.31
C ALA A 158 -30.98 36.03 35.99
N LEU A 159 -29.74 35.50 35.94
CA LEU A 159 -28.94 35.43 34.71
C LEU A 159 -29.58 34.54 33.64
N GLN A 160 -30.15 33.40 34.05
CA GLN A 160 -30.90 32.53 33.14
C GLN A 160 -32.15 33.23 32.62
N ALA A 161 -32.87 34.00 33.43
CA ALA A 161 -34.01 34.81 33.01
C ALA A 161 -33.60 36.01 32.15
N GLU A 162 -32.39 36.55 32.30
CA GLU A 162 -31.84 37.61 31.45
C GLU A 162 -31.42 37.04 30.08
N VAL A 163 -30.73 35.89 30.07
CA VAL A 163 -30.41 35.14 28.84
C VAL A 163 -31.68 34.65 28.15
N ALA A 164 -32.64 34.10 28.89
CA ALA A 164 -33.96 33.71 28.39
C ALA A 164 -34.89 34.90 28.12
N GLY A 165 -34.61 36.09 28.65
CA GLY A 165 -35.30 37.35 28.33
C GLY A 165 -34.79 37.94 27.03
N THR A 166 -33.49 37.79 26.75
CA THR A 166 -32.90 37.99 25.41
C THR A 166 -33.27 36.87 24.43
N ALA A 167 -33.76 35.73 24.94
CA ALA A 167 -34.35 34.63 24.18
C ALA A 167 -35.81 34.39 24.60
N GLY A 168 -36.61 35.46 24.76
CA GLY A 168 -38.06 35.32 24.68
C GLY A 168 -38.40 34.65 23.35
N PRO A 169 -39.49 33.86 23.25
CA PRO A 169 -39.73 32.93 22.14
C PRO A 169 -39.50 33.65 20.82
N GLN A 170 -38.34 33.41 20.21
CA GLN A 170 -38.08 33.89 18.88
C GLN A 170 -39.06 33.10 18.03
N SER A 171 -40.16 33.74 17.65
CA SER A 171 -40.84 33.45 16.41
C SER A 171 -39.77 33.56 15.33
N LEU A 172 -39.05 32.46 15.09
CA LEU A 172 -38.21 32.32 13.92
C LEU A 172 -39.10 32.68 12.74
N PRO A 173 -38.76 33.70 11.93
CA PRO A 173 -39.59 34.05 10.79
C PRO A 173 -39.68 32.79 9.92
N SER A 174 -40.92 32.41 9.56
CA SER A 174 -41.16 31.31 8.62
C SER A 174 -40.31 31.56 7.39
N VAL A 175 -39.36 30.66 7.14
CA VAL A 175 -38.53 30.69 5.93
C VAL A 175 -39.49 30.71 4.73
N PRO A 176 -39.34 31.61 3.76
CA PRO A 176 -40.26 31.65 2.63
C PRO A 176 -40.15 30.33 1.86
N ASP A 177 -41.27 29.60 1.74
CA ASP A 177 -41.46 28.45 0.84
C ASP A 177 -41.38 28.92 -0.62
N THR A 178 -40.18 29.27 -1.07
CA THR A 178 -39.90 29.46 -2.49
C THR A 178 -39.48 28.10 -3.02
N GLN A 179 -40.38 27.43 -3.74
CA GLN A 179 -40.04 26.25 -4.51
C GLN A 179 -38.92 26.62 -5.49
N LEU A 180 -37.72 26.14 -5.21
CA LEU A 180 -36.59 26.24 -6.11
C LEU A 180 -36.92 25.47 -7.41
N PRO A 181 -36.62 26.03 -8.59
CA PRO A 181 -36.88 25.33 -9.85
C PRO A 181 -36.16 23.99 -9.86
N ALA A 182 -36.89 22.92 -10.19
CA ALA A 182 -36.32 21.60 -10.40
C ALA A 182 -35.23 21.71 -11.49
N GLN A 183 -33.97 21.64 -11.08
CA GLN A 183 -32.88 21.35 -12.00
C GLN A 183 -33.09 19.91 -12.46
N GLU A 184 -33.47 19.75 -13.72
CA GLU A 184 -33.34 18.51 -14.47
C GLU A 184 -31.86 18.09 -14.41
N VAL A 185 -31.56 17.18 -13.48
CA VAL A 185 -30.29 16.47 -13.50
C VAL A 185 -30.44 15.45 -14.61
N ALA A 186 -29.74 15.70 -15.71
CA ALA A 186 -29.62 14.79 -16.83
C ALA A 186 -29.22 13.40 -16.33
N GLU A 187 -30.09 12.42 -16.53
CA GLU A 187 -29.73 11.00 -16.47
C GLU A 187 -28.83 10.69 -17.65
N GLU A 188 -27.51 10.72 -17.42
CA GLU A 188 -26.55 10.07 -18.29
C GLU A 188 -25.94 8.86 -17.56
N GLY A 189 -26.46 7.69 -17.90
CA GLY A 189 -25.66 6.48 -18.08
C GLY A 189 -25.25 5.70 -16.81
N ALA A 190 -26.22 5.01 -16.19
CA ALA A 190 -25.94 3.75 -15.50
C ALA A 190 -26.67 2.61 -16.26
N PRO A 191 -25.97 1.56 -16.72
CA PRO A 191 -26.56 0.53 -17.57
C PRO A 191 -27.57 -0.35 -16.82
N GLU A 192 -28.60 -0.73 -17.58
CA GLU A 192 -29.88 -1.34 -17.21
C GLU A 192 -29.87 -2.74 -16.55
N PRO A 193 -31.02 -3.14 -15.95
CA PRO A 193 -31.26 -4.38 -15.20
C PRO A 193 -31.47 -5.64 -16.06
N ALA A 194 -30.79 -5.76 -17.21
CA ALA A 194 -30.97 -6.88 -18.14
C ALA A 194 -30.50 -8.25 -17.57
N GLU A 195 -29.55 -8.26 -16.64
CA GLU A 195 -29.02 -9.52 -16.07
C GLU A 195 -30.00 -10.20 -15.09
N ARG A 196 -30.88 -9.44 -14.43
CA ARG A 196 -31.83 -9.99 -13.45
C ARG A 196 -33.03 -10.67 -14.10
N GLN A 197 -33.41 -10.27 -15.32
CA GLN A 197 -34.47 -10.93 -16.08
C GLN A 197 -33.97 -12.21 -16.76
N ALA A 198 -32.76 -12.20 -17.34
CA ALA A 198 -32.17 -13.40 -17.95
C ALA A 198 -31.92 -14.55 -16.95
N GLN A 199 -31.61 -14.23 -15.69
CA GLN A 199 -31.47 -15.24 -14.63
C GLN A 199 -32.81 -15.84 -14.19
N ARG A 200 -33.90 -15.07 -14.21
CA ARG A 200 -35.25 -15.57 -13.87
C ARG A 200 -35.81 -16.47 -14.96
N GLU A 201 -35.57 -16.16 -16.23
CA GLU A 201 -36.01 -17.01 -17.34
C GLU A 201 -35.22 -18.32 -17.45
N ARG A 202 -33.91 -18.31 -17.15
CA ARG A 202 -33.09 -19.54 -17.08
C ARG A 202 -33.50 -20.47 -15.95
N GLN A 203 -33.94 -19.94 -14.82
CA GLN A 203 -34.43 -20.76 -13.69
C GLN A 203 -35.81 -21.37 -13.96
N ALA A 204 -36.64 -20.73 -14.80
CA ALA A 204 -37.95 -21.27 -15.17
C ALA A 204 -37.88 -22.43 -16.19
N MET A 205 -36.88 -22.45 -17.09
CA MET A 205 -36.71 -23.54 -18.07
C MET A 205 -36.04 -24.81 -17.53
N LEU A 206 -35.40 -24.78 -16.36
CA LEU A 206 -34.78 -25.96 -15.73
C LEU A 206 -35.74 -26.72 -14.79
N ALA A 207 -36.93 -26.19 -14.55
CA ALA A 207 -37.95 -26.76 -13.67
C ALA A 207 -39.17 -27.32 -14.43
N SER A 208 -39.08 -27.47 -15.76
CA SER A 208 -40.05 -28.15 -16.63
C SER A 208 -39.52 -29.49 -17.12
#